data_AF-A0AA35Q9J4-F1
#
_entry.id   AF-A0AA35Q9J4-F1
#
_cell.length_a   1.000
_cell.length_b   1.000
_cell.length_c   1.000
_cell.angle_alpha   90.00
_cell.angle_beta   90.00
_cell.angle_gamma   90.00
#
_symmetry.space_group_name_H-M   'P 1'
#
loop_
_entity.id
_entity.type
_entity.pdbx_description
1 polymer ?
#
loop_
_entity_poly.entity_id
_entity_poly.type
_entity_poly.pdbx_seq_one_letter_code
_entity_poly.pdbx_strand_id
1 'polypeptide(L)'
;MNKYMRSRNYQYQTVALMYYSRAVEEVKQEVVRLQLDQTLPEISLITAVIYLYIYDLWGEDTLVDPRKHVAGAMKLLNLRSGGGSSQLSMSRALDRVTAESVVYQAFLLSMRRPFTPYFPVDVQFMDRAESILNSERLMAAIHVDSSPVLGIPLSLYRFILDIIHFRNWTEQPSDALLARLRTEMEYWEAFVLTGSTTSHSLSTDGGFSTDMIILYVLATSLLLDWITESSTSGLSTNALQPPDVIDIMRGNVGLIPWQLSHGLKILRRPNTSTAWSHGFLGPWPILIFGYAVTAEEDIALLRTLLREIVYRLGYGEVQRILDELEEIWGARKCDLI
;
A
#
# COMPACT_ATOMS: atom_id res chain seq x y z
N MET A 1 -8.06 -4.53 -17.26
CA MET A 1 -8.26 -3.08 -17.48
C MET A 1 -9.74 -2.77 -17.40
N ASN A 2 -10.15 -1.91 -16.46
CA ASN A 2 -11.55 -1.63 -16.16
C ASN A 2 -12.22 -0.89 -17.35
N LYS A 3 -13.16 -1.58 -18.03
CA LYS A 3 -13.79 -1.10 -19.27
C LYS A 3 -14.72 0.09 -19.03
N TYR A 4 -15.36 0.15 -17.85
CA TYR A 4 -16.14 1.31 -17.41
C TYR A 4 -15.23 2.53 -17.24
N MET A 5 -14.11 2.39 -16.51
CA MET A 5 -13.18 3.51 -16.29
C MET A 5 -12.67 4.14 -17.58
N ARG A 6 -12.44 3.34 -18.63
CA ARG A 6 -11.98 3.85 -19.93
C ARG A 6 -13.09 4.46 -20.79
N SER A 7 -14.26 3.85 -20.82
CA SER A 7 -15.32 4.22 -21.77
C SER A 7 -16.40 5.12 -21.17
N ARG A 8 -16.45 5.23 -19.84
CA ARG A 8 -17.53 5.85 -19.06
C ARG A 8 -18.92 5.34 -19.46
N ASN A 9 -18.99 4.10 -19.99
CA ASN A 9 -20.25 3.47 -20.37
C ASN A 9 -20.83 2.68 -19.19
N TYR A 10 -21.93 3.21 -18.65
CA TYR A 10 -22.66 2.66 -17.51
C TYR A 10 -23.16 1.22 -17.70
N GLN A 11 -23.36 0.74 -18.94
CA GLN A 11 -23.77 -0.64 -19.18
C GLN A 11 -22.74 -1.65 -18.65
N TYR A 12 -21.43 -1.33 -18.78
CA TYR A 12 -20.38 -2.21 -18.22
C TYR A 12 -20.41 -2.22 -16.69
N GLN A 13 -20.75 -1.10 -16.06
CA GLN A 13 -20.90 -1.03 -14.62
C GLN A 13 -22.11 -1.86 -14.15
N THR A 14 -23.26 -1.74 -14.82
CA THR A 14 -24.47 -2.52 -14.49
C THR A 14 -24.21 -4.02 -14.59
N VAL A 15 -23.60 -4.48 -15.68
CA VAL A 15 -23.28 -5.90 -15.87
C VAL A 15 -22.30 -6.39 -14.81
N ALA A 16 -21.25 -5.60 -14.52
CA ALA A 16 -20.27 -5.97 -13.50
C ALA A 16 -20.91 -6.07 -12.10
N LEU A 17 -21.82 -5.14 -11.76
CA LEU A 17 -22.55 -5.17 -10.50
C LEU A 17 -23.46 -6.41 -10.39
N MET A 18 -24.13 -6.81 -11.48
CA MET A 18 -24.93 -8.03 -11.50
C MET A 18 -24.09 -9.29 -11.21
N TYR A 19 -22.93 -9.43 -11.87
CA TYR A 19 -22.02 -10.55 -11.61
C TYR A 19 -21.44 -10.50 -10.20
N TYR A 20 -21.08 -9.32 -9.72
CA TYR A 20 -20.59 -9.11 -8.36
C TYR A 20 -21.64 -9.54 -7.32
N SER A 21 -22.89 -9.05 -7.41
CA SER A 21 -23.96 -9.42 -6.48
C SER A 21 -24.23 -10.93 -6.48
N ARG A 22 -24.19 -11.57 -7.65
CA ARG A 22 -24.33 -13.02 -7.76
C ARG A 22 -23.15 -13.75 -7.10
N ALA A 23 -21.93 -13.33 -7.36
CA ALA A 23 -20.73 -13.93 -6.79
C ALA A 23 -20.70 -13.81 -5.26
N VAL A 24 -21.14 -12.67 -4.70
CA VAL A 24 -21.27 -12.49 -3.24
C VAL A 24 -22.21 -13.53 -2.63
N GLU A 25 -23.36 -13.79 -3.26
CA GLU A 25 -24.32 -14.78 -2.76
C GLU A 25 -23.78 -16.21 -2.89
N GLU A 26 -23.11 -16.55 -3.99
CA GLU A 26 -22.47 -17.86 -4.18
C GLU A 26 -21.33 -18.09 -3.16
N VAL A 27 -20.46 -17.09 -2.95
CA VAL A 27 -19.39 -17.14 -1.94
C VAL A 27 -19.97 -17.30 -0.54
N LYS A 28 -21.05 -16.60 -0.21
CA LYS A 28 -21.73 -16.71 1.09
C LYS A 28 -22.24 -18.14 1.32
N GLN A 29 -22.88 -18.75 0.33
CA GLN A 29 -23.35 -20.14 0.42
C GLN A 29 -22.20 -21.11 0.64
N GLU A 30 -21.08 -20.91 -0.05
CA GLU A 30 -19.90 -21.75 0.08
C GLU A 30 -19.21 -21.61 1.45
N VAL A 31 -19.15 -20.39 2.00
CA VAL A 31 -18.66 -20.16 3.37
C VAL A 31 -19.54 -20.87 4.40
N VAL A 32 -20.86 -20.88 4.23
CA VAL A 32 -21.78 -21.61 5.12
C VAL A 32 -21.53 -23.12 5.03
N ARG A 33 -21.32 -23.67 3.84
CA ARG A 33 -20.99 -25.10 3.67
C ARG A 33 -19.67 -25.46 4.35
N LEU A 34 -18.64 -24.66 4.15
CA LEU A 34 -17.33 -24.87 4.78
C LEU A 34 -17.42 -24.89 6.33
N GLN A 35 -18.27 -24.05 6.92
CA GLN A 35 -18.53 -24.06 8.37
C GLN A 35 -19.21 -25.34 8.84
N LEU A 36 -20.14 -25.90 8.04
CA LEU A 36 -20.85 -27.13 8.37
C LEU A 36 -19.96 -28.37 8.20
N ASP A 37 -19.20 -28.43 7.12
CA ASP A 37 -18.39 -29.59 6.75
C ASP A 37 -17.06 -29.65 7.53
N GLN A 38 -16.67 -28.56 8.21
CA GLN A 38 -15.40 -28.40 8.93
C GLN A 38 -14.17 -28.73 8.07
N THR A 39 -14.28 -28.46 6.76
CA THR A 39 -13.23 -28.71 5.76
C THR A 39 -12.33 -27.50 5.58
N LEU A 40 -11.16 -27.73 4.97
CA LEU A 40 -10.24 -26.65 4.60
C LEU A 40 -10.76 -25.88 3.38
N PRO A 41 -10.53 -24.56 3.30
CA PRO A 41 -11.02 -23.76 2.18
C PRO A 41 -10.28 -24.08 0.88
N GLU A 42 -11.07 -24.37 -0.15
CA GLU A 42 -10.55 -24.54 -1.50
C GLU A 42 -9.92 -23.25 -2.04
N ILE A 43 -8.98 -23.39 -2.98
CA ILE A 43 -8.31 -22.23 -3.59
C ILE A 43 -9.30 -21.39 -4.41
N SER A 44 -10.29 -22.06 -5.02
CA SER A 44 -11.40 -21.49 -5.78
C SER A 44 -12.16 -20.44 -4.95
N LEU A 45 -12.47 -20.74 -3.69
CA LEU A 45 -13.15 -19.84 -2.78
C LEU A 45 -12.29 -18.61 -2.45
N ILE A 46 -10.99 -18.82 -2.16
CA ILE A 46 -10.06 -17.70 -1.92
C ILE A 46 -9.98 -16.83 -3.17
N THR A 47 -9.76 -17.42 -4.34
CA THR A 47 -9.70 -16.72 -5.63
C THR A 47 -10.98 -15.95 -5.93
N ALA A 48 -12.17 -16.49 -5.62
CA ALA A 48 -13.43 -15.78 -5.77
C ALA A 48 -13.48 -14.52 -4.89
N VAL A 49 -13.09 -14.62 -3.62
CA VAL A 49 -13.00 -13.47 -2.70
C VAL A 49 -11.96 -12.44 -3.19
N ILE A 50 -10.85 -12.90 -3.78
CA ILE A 50 -9.87 -12.02 -4.43
C ILE A 50 -10.51 -11.20 -5.54
N TYR A 51 -11.30 -11.81 -6.41
CA TYR A 51 -12.00 -11.08 -7.46
C TYR A 51 -13.04 -10.09 -6.91
N LEU A 52 -13.69 -10.41 -5.78
CA LEU A 52 -14.61 -9.47 -5.12
C LEU A 52 -13.88 -8.21 -4.64
N TYR A 53 -12.79 -8.32 -3.88
CA TYR A 53 -12.07 -7.11 -3.46
C TYR A 53 -11.37 -6.40 -4.63
N ILE A 54 -10.98 -7.11 -5.70
CA ILE A 54 -10.43 -6.48 -6.91
C ILE A 54 -11.50 -5.59 -7.53
N TYR A 55 -12.75 -6.07 -7.63
CA TYR A 55 -13.85 -5.25 -8.11
C TYR A 55 -14.01 -3.97 -7.27
N ASP A 56 -13.99 -4.10 -5.94
CA ASP A 56 -14.17 -2.99 -5.00
C ASP A 56 -13.04 -1.95 -5.08
N LEU A 57 -11.80 -2.39 -5.30
CA LEU A 57 -10.62 -1.52 -5.40
C LEU A 57 -10.44 -0.91 -6.79
N TRP A 58 -10.88 -1.60 -7.84
CA TRP A 58 -10.73 -1.15 -9.22
C TRP A 58 -11.93 -0.34 -9.72
N GLY A 59 -13.07 -0.42 -9.03
CA GLY A 59 -14.24 0.39 -9.29
C GLY A 59 -14.08 1.83 -8.78
N GLU A 60 -14.82 2.74 -9.40
CA GLU A 60 -15.01 4.12 -8.90
C GLU A 60 -16.10 4.18 -7.83
N ASP A 61 -16.90 3.11 -7.69
CA ASP A 61 -18.00 3.05 -6.75
C ASP A 61 -17.47 3.07 -5.30
N THR A 62 -17.79 4.14 -4.58
CA THR A 62 -17.41 4.34 -3.18
C THR A 62 -18.36 3.62 -2.22
N LEU A 63 -19.48 3.05 -2.70
CA LEU A 63 -20.43 2.32 -1.88
C LEU A 63 -19.96 0.89 -1.55
N VAL A 64 -18.98 0.39 -2.31
CA VAL A 64 -18.46 -0.96 -2.12
C VAL A 64 -17.15 -0.91 -1.32
N ASP A 65 -17.15 -1.64 -0.20
CA ASP A 65 -16.07 -1.59 0.78
C ASP A 65 -15.20 -2.87 0.70
N PRO A 66 -13.94 -2.78 0.21
CA PRO A 66 -13.06 -3.93 0.07
C PRO A 66 -12.67 -4.57 1.40
N ARG A 67 -12.79 -3.86 2.54
CA ARG A 67 -12.27 -4.31 3.83
C ARG A 67 -12.84 -5.65 4.26
N LYS A 68 -14.14 -5.88 4.03
CA LYS A 68 -14.80 -7.14 4.42
C LYS A 68 -14.30 -8.33 3.59
N HIS A 69 -14.10 -8.13 2.28
CA HIS A 69 -13.58 -9.16 1.39
C HIS A 69 -12.10 -9.46 1.68
N VAL A 70 -11.27 -8.43 1.88
CA VAL A 70 -9.86 -8.63 2.25
C VAL A 70 -9.74 -9.34 3.61
N ALA A 71 -10.50 -8.92 4.62
CA ALA A 71 -10.52 -9.61 5.91
C ALA A 71 -11.00 -11.08 5.79
N GLY A 72 -11.98 -11.34 4.91
CA GLY A 72 -12.41 -12.69 4.57
C GLY A 72 -11.29 -13.52 3.95
N ALA A 73 -10.57 -12.96 2.97
CA ALA A 73 -9.44 -13.62 2.31
C ALA A 73 -8.30 -13.92 3.30
N MET A 74 -7.97 -12.99 4.21
CA MET A 74 -6.99 -13.21 5.27
C MET A 74 -7.38 -14.39 6.17
N LYS A 75 -8.65 -14.49 6.56
CA LYS A 75 -9.17 -15.60 7.37
C LYS A 75 -9.09 -16.93 6.63
N LEU A 76 -9.51 -16.98 5.36
CA LEU A 76 -9.44 -18.20 4.55
C LEU A 76 -7.99 -18.65 4.33
N LEU A 77 -7.08 -17.70 4.07
CA LEU A 77 -5.65 -17.98 3.97
C LEU A 77 -5.11 -18.56 5.28
N ASN A 78 -5.46 -17.96 6.42
CA ASN A 78 -5.06 -18.44 7.75
C ASN A 78 -5.57 -19.84 8.08
N LEU A 79 -6.82 -20.16 7.74
CA LEU A 79 -7.39 -21.49 7.94
C LEU A 79 -6.61 -22.54 7.16
N ARG A 80 -6.19 -22.21 5.94
CA ARG A 80 -5.43 -23.13 5.08
C ARG A 80 -3.97 -23.28 5.49
N SER A 81 -3.38 -22.24 6.07
CA SER A 81 -2.00 -22.28 6.56
C SER A 81 -1.84 -23.00 7.90
N GLY A 82 -2.93 -23.15 8.67
CA GLY A 82 -2.91 -23.74 10.02
C GLY A 82 -3.25 -25.23 10.13
N GLY A 83 -3.58 -25.91 9.03
CA GLY A 83 -4.02 -27.32 9.01
C GLY A 83 -3.01 -28.28 8.37
N GLY A 84 -2.84 -29.49 8.92
CA GLY A 84 -1.95 -30.53 8.40
C GLY A 84 -2.32 -31.07 7.00
N SER A 85 -1.42 -31.91 6.46
CA SER A 85 -1.40 -32.70 5.20
C SER A 85 -1.84 -32.08 3.87
N SER A 86 -2.56 -30.96 3.84
CA SER A 86 -2.98 -30.21 2.63
C SER A 86 -2.67 -28.71 2.75
N GLN A 87 -1.55 -28.42 3.41
CA GLN A 87 -1.01 -27.09 3.63
C GLN A 87 -0.73 -26.39 2.28
N LEU A 88 -0.91 -25.07 2.23
CA LEU A 88 -0.46 -24.26 1.10
C LEU A 88 1.01 -24.58 0.81
N SER A 89 1.30 -24.97 -0.42
CA SER A 89 2.68 -25.18 -0.84
C SER A 89 3.14 -23.94 -1.58
N MET A 90 4.01 -23.15 -0.96
CA MET A 90 4.58 -21.96 -1.63
C MET A 90 5.40 -22.33 -2.88
N SER A 91 5.74 -23.61 -3.04
CA SER A 91 6.40 -24.15 -4.22
C SER A 91 5.50 -24.15 -5.46
N ARG A 92 4.18 -24.05 -5.25
CA ARG A 92 3.21 -23.83 -6.32
C ARG A 92 3.07 -22.33 -6.54
N ALA A 93 3.48 -21.88 -7.73
CA ALA A 93 3.41 -20.47 -8.11
C ALA A 93 2.04 -19.82 -7.87
N LEU A 94 0.94 -20.55 -8.11
CA LEU A 94 -0.42 -20.04 -7.89
C LEU A 94 -0.75 -19.83 -6.41
N ASP A 95 -0.31 -20.74 -5.53
CA ASP A 95 -0.54 -20.63 -4.08
C ASP A 95 0.26 -19.44 -3.52
N ARG A 96 1.49 -19.24 -4.01
CA ARG A 96 2.33 -18.09 -3.65
C ARG A 96 1.74 -16.77 -4.13
N VAL A 97 1.37 -16.66 -5.40
CA VAL A 97 0.73 -15.45 -5.95
C VAL A 97 -0.57 -15.14 -5.20
N THR A 98 -1.35 -16.15 -4.84
CA THR A 98 -2.58 -15.98 -4.04
C THR A 98 -2.26 -15.42 -2.66
N ALA A 99 -1.31 -16.02 -1.94
CA ALA A 99 -0.91 -15.57 -0.61
C ALA A 99 -0.35 -14.13 -0.65
N GLU A 100 0.59 -13.86 -1.56
CA GLU A 100 1.17 -12.53 -1.71
C GLU A 100 0.13 -11.48 -2.13
N SER A 101 -0.87 -11.85 -2.94
CA SER A 101 -1.98 -10.95 -3.30
C SER A 101 -2.84 -10.58 -2.10
N VAL A 102 -3.17 -11.54 -1.23
CA VAL A 102 -3.95 -11.26 -0.01
C VAL A 102 -3.15 -10.39 0.94
N VAL A 103 -1.86 -10.70 1.13
CA VAL A 103 -0.94 -9.93 1.97
C VAL A 103 -0.80 -8.50 1.46
N TYR A 104 -0.54 -8.33 0.15
CA TYR A 104 -0.43 -7.03 -0.48
C TYR A 104 -1.66 -6.16 -0.24
N GLN A 105 -2.86 -6.72 -0.43
CA GLN A 105 -4.10 -5.96 -0.31
C GLN A 105 -4.45 -5.62 1.14
N ALA A 106 -4.15 -6.52 2.09
CA ALA A 106 -4.25 -6.22 3.52
C ALA A 106 -3.35 -5.02 3.89
N PHE A 107 -2.12 -5.00 3.39
CA PHE A 107 -1.19 -3.91 3.64
C PHE A 107 -1.64 -2.63 2.96
N LEU A 108 -2.05 -2.70 1.69
CA LEU A 108 -2.52 -1.54 0.95
C LEU A 108 -3.68 -0.86 1.68
N LEU A 109 -4.67 -1.62 2.16
CA LEU A 109 -5.78 -1.07 2.93
C LEU A 109 -5.29 -0.38 4.22
N SER A 110 -4.41 -1.02 4.99
CA SER A 110 -3.88 -0.42 6.22
C SER A 110 -3.07 0.86 5.93
N MET A 111 -2.23 0.85 4.90
CA MET A 111 -1.33 1.94 4.56
C MET A 111 -2.04 3.09 3.83
N ARG A 112 -3.18 2.85 3.18
CA ARG A 112 -3.92 3.83 2.37
C ARG A 112 -4.33 5.08 3.15
N ARG A 113 -4.62 4.93 4.44
CA ARG A 113 -5.02 6.02 5.33
C ARG A 113 -4.15 6.01 6.59
N PRO A 114 -2.87 6.43 6.50
CA PRO A 114 -1.88 6.23 7.55
C PRO A 114 -2.19 6.99 8.86
N PHE A 115 -3.06 7.99 8.81
CA PHE A 115 -3.47 8.80 9.97
C PHE A 115 -4.83 8.39 10.56
N THR A 116 -5.42 7.29 10.09
CA THR A 116 -6.70 6.80 10.63
C THR A 116 -6.64 5.29 10.85
N PRO A 117 -7.31 4.75 11.88
CA PRO A 117 -7.41 3.31 12.11
C PRO A 117 -8.34 2.64 11.07
N TYR A 118 -7.92 2.59 9.81
CA TYR A 118 -8.80 2.23 8.68
C TYR A 118 -8.97 0.72 8.50
N PHE A 119 -7.87 -0.03 8.55
CA PHE A 119 -7.86 -1.49 8.41
C PHE A 119 -6.76 -2.11 9.28
N PRO A 120 -7.10 -2.80 10.38
CA PRO A 120 -6.11 -3.43 11.23
C PRO A 120 -5.58 -4.70 10.58
N VAL A 121 -4.25 -4.82 10.51
CA VAL A 121 -3.57 -6.07 10.20
C VAL A 121 -3.01 -6.61 11.51
N ASP A 122 -3.52 -7.77 11.94
CA ASP A 122 -3.09 -8.34 13.23
C ASP A 122 -1.69 -8.96 13.15
N VAL A 123 -0.99 -8.97 14.28
CA VAL A 123 0.39 -9.48 14.40
C VAL A 123 0.49 -10.96 14.05
N GLN A 124 -0.55 -11.75 14.35
CA GLN A 124 -0.53 -13.19 14.07
C GLN A 124 -0.59 -13.45 12.56
N PHE A 125 -1.37 -12.67 11.82
CA PHE A 125 -1.38 -12.72 10.36
C PHE A 125 -0.03 -12.31 9.79
N MET A 126 0.61 -11.27 10.33
CA MET A 126 1.95 -10.84 9.91
C MET A 126 3.00 -11.94 10.10
N ASP A 127 3.08 -12.51 11.29
CA ASP A 127 4.06 -13.55 11.60
C ASP A 127 3.84 -14.80 10.74
N ARG A 128 2.59 -15.14 10.44
CA ARG A 128 2.24 -16.21 9.50
C ARG A 128 2.62 -15.86 8.07
N ALA A 129 2.30 -14.66 7.59
CA ALA A 129 2.66 -14.22 6.25
C ALA A 129 4.18 -14.27 6.04
N GLU A 130 4.96 -13.85 7.02
CA GLU A 130 6.42 -13.99 7.01
C GLU A 130 6.86 -15.44 7.01
N SER A 131 6.31 -16.26 7.89
CA SER A 131 6.65 -17.69 7.96
C SER A 131 6.38 -18.39 6.62
N ILE A 132 5.21 -18.14 6.03
CA ILE A 132 4.78 -18.71 4.76
C ILE A 132 5.70 -18.22 3.63
N LEU A 133 5.86 -16.91 3.47
CA LEU A 133 6.57 -16.32 2.33
C LEU A 133 8.11 -16.46 2.42
N ASN A 134 8.68 -16.54 3.63
CA ASN A 134 10.12 -16.76 3.83
C ASN A 134 10.54 -18.24 3.83
N SER A 135 9.58 -19.19 3.91
CA SER A 135 9.87 -20.63 3.95
C SER A 135 10.66 -21.15 2.74
N GLU A 136 10.67 -20.42 1.62
CA GLU A 136 11.37 -20.79 0.39
C GLU A 136 12.68 -20.05 0.11
N ARG A 137 13.17 -19.22 1.05
CA ARG A 137 14.56 -18.72 0.98
C ARG A 137 15.60 -19.85 0.88
N LEU A 138 15.21 -21.10 1.16
CA LEU A 138 16.08 -22.27 1.10
C LEU A 138 16.33 -22.84 -0.31
N MET A 139 15.57 -22.49 -1.35
CA MET A 139 15.65 -23.20 -2.65
C MET A 139 15.85 -22.34 -3.92
N ALA A 140 15.99 -21.02 -3.81
CA ALA A 140 16.24 -20.17 -4.98
C ALA A 140 17.37 -19.15 -4.75
N ALA A 141 18.57 -19.66 -4.44
CA ALA A 141 19.77 -18.98 -4.90
C ALA A 141 19.76 -19.05 -6.42
N ILE A 142 19.58 -17.92 -7.11
CA ILE A 142 20.38 -17.53 -8.30
C ILE A 142 19.88 -16.23 -8.96
N HIS A 143 18.61 -15.79 -8.88
CA HIS A 143 18.23 -14.51 -9.49
C HIS A 143 17.13 -13.75 -8.72
N VAL A 144 17.52 -12.61 -8.15
CA VAL A 144 16.71 -11.46 -7.68
C VAL A 144 15.57 -11.79 -6.69
N ASP A 145 15.73 -11.31 -5.45
CA ASP A 145 14.77 -11.26 -4.33
C ASP A 145 13.41 -10.61 -4.68
N SER A 146 12.63 -11.20 -5.59
CA SER A 146 11.38 -10.59 -6.09
C SER A 146 10.20 -11.47 -5.74
N SER A 147 9.46 -11.10 -4.70
CA SER A 147 8.07 -11.53 -4.61
C SER A 147 7.34 -11.03 -5.87
N PRO A 148 6.71 -11.91 -6.67
CA PRO A 148 6.06 -11.54 -7.92
C PRO A 148 4.94 -10.51 -7.76
N VAL A 149 4.38 -10.38 -6.55
CA VAL A 149 3.30 -9.42 -6.27
C VAL A 149 3.74 -8.26 -5.38
N LEU A 150 4.53 -8.50 -4.33
CA LEU A 150 4.82 -7.47 -3.31
C LEU A 150 5.78 -6.39 -3.80
N GLY A 151 6.72 -6.74 -4.68
CA GLY A 151 7.71 -5.85 -5.33
C GLY A 151 8.68 -5.08 -4.41
N ILE A 152 8.46 -5.08 -3.09
CA ILE A 152 9.39 -4.60 -2.07
C ILE A 152 9.52 -5.66 -0.96
N PRO A 153 10.58 -5.60 -0.13
CA PRO A 153 10.76 -6.55 0.97
C PRO A 153 9.60 -6.55 1.95
N LEU A 154 9.18 -7.74 2.40
CA LEU A 154 8.12 -7.91 3.40
C LEU A 154 8.45 -7.19 4.72
N SER A 155 9.73 -7.13 5.09
CA SER A 155 10.20 -6.37 6.26
C SER A 155 9.88 -4.88 6.17
N LEU A 156 9.92 -4.28 4.97
CA LEU A 156 9.56 -2.88 4.79
C LEU A 156 8.05 -2.66 4.95
N TYR A 157 7.22 -3.57 4.43
CA TYR A 157 5.77 -3.52 4.69
C TYR A 157 5.45 -3.63 6.19
N ARG A 158 6.09 -4.56 6.91
CA ARG A 158 5.94 -4.70 8.35
C ARG A 158 6.32 -3.42 9.07
N PHE A 159 7.46 -2.84 8.72
CA PHE A 159 7.94 -1.62 9.34
C PHE A 159 6.97 -0.43 9.14
N ILE A 160 6.41 -0.28 7.93
CA ILE A 160 5.36 0.73 7.67
C ILE A 160 4.14 0.49 8.55
N LEU A 161 3.69 -0.77 8.68
CA LEU A 161 2.56 -1.11 9.54
C LEU A 161 2.84 -0.83 11.01
N ASP A 162 4.06 -1.09 11.50
CA ASP A 162 4.44 -0.78 12.88
C ASP A 162 4.38 0.73 13.17
N ILE A 163 4.79 1.57 12.22
CA ILE A 163 4.67 3.03 12.30
C ILE A 163 3.20 3.46 12.34
N ILE A 164 2.37 2.93 11.44
CA ILE A 164 0.93 3.23 11.39
C ILE A 164 0.23 2.70 12.66
N HIS A 165 0.66 1.56 13.19
CA HIS A 165 0.13 0.97 14.41
C HIS A 165 0.44 1.82 15.65
N PHE A 166 1.70 2.26 15.76
CA PHE A 166 2.15 3.20 16.77
C PHE A 166 1.26 4.45 16.80
N ARG A 167 0.90 5.00 15.63
CA ARG A 167 0.09 6.21 15.55
C ARG A 167 -1.39 6.00 15.88
N ASN A 168 -2.00 4.92 15.39
CA ASN A 168 -3.46 4.80 15.32
C ASN A 168 -4.09 3.87 16.39
N TRP A 169 -3.31 2.95 16.97
CA TRP A 169 -3.85 1.94 17.90
C TRP A 169 -3.12 1.89 19.24
N THR A 170 -2.11 2.74 19.45
CA THR A 170 -1.38 2.78 20.71
C THR A 170 -2.01 3.83 21.64
N GLU A 171 -2.68 3.38 22.70
CA GLU A 171 -3.35 4.26 23.67
C GLU A 171 -2.36 5.17 24.42
N GLN A 172 -1.13 4.69 24.65
CA GLN A 172 -0.03 5.44 25.24
C GLN A 172 1.27 5.16 24.47
N PRO A 173 1.61 5.99 23.46
CA PRO A 173 2.84 5.82 22.70
C PRO A 173 4.05 5.88 23.64
N SER A 174 4.86 4.82 23.63
CA SER A 174 6.07 4.71 24.45
C SER A 174 7.26 5.33 23.72
N ASP A 175 8.02 6.20 24.41
CA ASP A 175 9.27 6.76 23.89
C ASP A 175 10.27 5.67 23.47
N ALA A 176 10.27 4.54 24.17
CA ALA A 176 11.14 3.40 23.84
C ALA A 176 10.73 2.75 22.51
N LEU A 177 9.43 2.67 22.22
CA LEU A 177 8.92 2.15 20.95
C LEU A 177 9.24 3.12 19.81
N LEU A 178 9.05 4.42 20.03
CA LEU A 178 9.41 5.44 19.04
C LEU A 178 10.92 5.44 18.74
N ALA A 179 11.77 5.33 19.77
CA ALA A 179 13.21 5.20 19.60
C ALA A 179 13.58 3.96 18.78
N ARG A 180 12.91 2.82 19.00
CA ARG A 180 13.11 1.61 18.20
C ARG A 180 12.77 1.83 16.72
N LEU A 181 11.61 2.46 16.45
CA LEU A 181 11.19 2.78 15.08
C LEU A 181 12.19 3.71 14.39
N ARG A 182 12.74 4.68 15.13
CA ARG A 182 13.78 5.60 14.65
C ARG A 182 15.08 4.88 14.29
N THR A 183 15.58 4.01 15.18
CA THR A 183 16.78 3.22 14.89
C THR A 183 16.59 2.30 13.67
N GLU A 184 15.41 1.71 13.50
CA GLU A 184 15.12 0.92 12.31
C GLU A 184 15.04 1.79 11.04
N MET A 185 14.49 3.01 11.14
CA MET A 185 14.50 3.97 10.04
C MET A 185 15.92 4.35 9.61
N GLU A 186 16.85 4.57 10.55
CA GLU A 186 18.25 4.90 10.24
C GLU A 186 18.91 3.81 9.38
N TYR A 187 18.60 2.53 9.63
CA TYR A 187 19.08 1.42 8.80
C TYR A 187 18.59 1.53 7.35
N TRP A 188 17.29 1.79 7.16
CA TRP A 188 16.69 1.94 5.83
C TRP A 188 17.17 3.22 5.12
N GLU A 189 17.35 4.32 5.83
CA GLU A 189 17.89 5.57 5.27
C GLU A 189 19.35 5.40 4.84
N ALA A 190 20.16 4.69 5.61
CA ALA A 190 21.54 4.35 5.23
C ALA A 190 21.58 3.57 3.92
N PHE A 191 20.64 2.66 3.67
CA PHE A 191 20.51 1.97 2.38
C PHE A 191 20.27 2.94 1.21
N VAL A 192 19.41 3.94 1.39
CA VAL A 192 19.14 4.96 0.35
C VAL A 192 20.37 5.82 0.08
N LEU A 193 21.06 6.25 1.13
CA LEU A 193 22.24 7.12 1.02
C LEU A 193 23.45 6.40 0.41
N THR A 194 23.64 5.11 0.73
CA THR A 194 24.75 4.29 0.20
C THR A 194 24.49 3.77 -1.22
N GLY A 195 23.25 3.46 -1.59
CA GLY A 195 22.88 3.10 -2.97
C GLY A 195 23.00 4.25 -3.97
N SER A 196 22.91 5.49 -3.48
CA SER A 196 23.04 6.71 -4.31
C SER A 196 24.48 7.02 -4.72
N THR A 197 25.50 6.45 -4.07
CA THR A 197 26.92 6.69 -4.39
C THR A 197 27.52 5.70 -5.38
N THR A 198 26.88 4.54 -5.56
CA THR A 198 27.40 3.41 -6.38
C THR A 198 26.69 3.26 -7.74
N SER A 199 25.60 4.00 -7.98
CA SER A 199 24.71 3.85 -9.14
C SER A 199 25.21 4.53 -10.44
N HIS A 200 26.44 5.05 -10.48
CA HIS A 200 27.06 5.53 -11.73
C HIS A 200 27.62 4.41 -12.62
N SER A 201 27.63 3.17 -12.15
CA SER A 201 28.08 2.03 -12.94
C SER A 201 27.29 0.78 -12.56
N LEU A 202 26.29 0.41 -13.36
CA LEU A 202 25.94 -0.97 -13.77
C LEU A 202 24.43 -1.10 -14.11
N SER A 203 24.19 -1.58 -15.33
CA SER A 203 23.03 -2.31 -15.84
C SER A 203 21.67 -1.60 -16.00
N THR A 204 21.22 -1.62 -17.26
CA THR A 204 20.00 -1.06 -17.87
C THR A 204 18.68 -1.75 -17.50
N ASP A 205 18.62 -2.63 -16.49
CA ASP A 205 17.38 -3.37 -16.17
C ASP A 205 17.10 -3.56 -14.65
N GLY A 206 18.02 -3.19 -13.76
CA GLY A 206 17.86 -3.32 -12.30
C GLY A 206 17.35 -2.06 -11.56
N GLY A 207 17.14 -0.96 -12.28
CA GLY A 207 16.86 0.36 -11.68
C GLY A 207 15.47 0.50 -11.07
N PHE A 208 14.44 -0.15 -11.62
CA PHE A 208 13.05 0.10 -11.23
C PHE A 208 12.68 -0.46 -9.85
N SER A 209 13.07 -1.72 -9.56
CA SER A 209 12.83 -2.33 -8.25
C SER A 209 13.55 -1.56 -7.14
N THR A 210 14.78 -1.12 -7.42
CA THR A 210 15.59 -0.32 -6.49
C THR A 210 14.98 1.06 -6.25
N ASP A 211 14.62 1.80 -7.30
CA ASP A 211 13.96 3.10 -7.18
C ASP A 211 12.63 2.98 -6.40
N MET A 212 11.92 1.86 -6.53
CA MET A 212 10.71 1.60 -5.79
C MET A 212 10.93 1.39 -4.30
N ILE A 213 11.90 0.55 -3.93
CA ILE A 213 12.27 0.38 -2.53
C ILE A 213 12.69 1.73 -1.93
N ILE A 214 13.50 2.52 -2.66
CA ILE A 214 13.93 3.85 -2.23
C ILE A 214 12.72 4.77 -1.97
N LEU A 215 11.74 4.84 -2.88
CA LEU A 215 10.58 5.70 -2.68
C LEU A 215 9.72 5.27 -1.50
N TYR A 216 9.54 3.96 -1.28
CA TYR A 216 8.88 3.46 -0.08
C TYR A 216 9.62 3.85 1.19
N VAL A 217 10.95 3.72 1.21
CA VAL A 217 11.77 4.15 2.35
C VAL A 217 11.64 5.65 2.60
N LEU A 218 11.74 6.49 1.56
CA LEU A 218 11.62 7.94 1.67
C LEU A 218 10.24 8.38 2.17
N ALA A 219 9.17 7.77 1.64
CA ALA A 219 7.81 8.02 2.11
C ALA A 219 7.62 7.57 3.57
N THR A 220 8.18 6.42 3.95
CA THR A 220 8.12 5.90 5.32
C THR A 220 8.87 6.80 6.31
N SER A 221 10.07 7.25 5.94
CA SER A 221 10.87 8.20 6.74
C SER A 221 10.12 9.51 6.96
N LEU A 222 9.54 10.08 5.89
CA LEU A 222 8.74 11.29 5.97
C LEU A 222 7.50 11.11 6.86
N LEU A 223 6.82 9.96 6.77
CA LEU A 223 5.67 9.65 7.61
C LEU A 223 6.07 9.54 9.10
N LEU A 224 7.19 8.89 9.40
CA LEU A 224 7.70 8.76 10.77
C LEU A 224 8.09 10.13 11.36
N ASP A 225 8.66 11.03 10.55
CA ASP A 225 8.92 12.41 10.94
C ASP A 225 7.66 13.13 11.40
N TRP A 226 6.59 13.10 10.61
CA TRP A 226 5.33 13.73 11.00
C TRP A 226 4.69 13.10 12.24
N ILE A 227 4.75 11.78 12.38
CA ILE A 227 4.24 11.09 13.57
C ILE A 227 5.03 11.48 14.82
N THR A 228 6.35 11.68 14.68
CA THR A 228 7.21 12.13 15.78
C THR A 228 6.89 13.58 16.16
N GLU A 229 6.81 14.48 15.18
CA GLU A 229 6.53 15.91 15.39
C GLU A 229 5.13 16.15 15.99
N SER A 230 4.13 15.38 15.55
CA SER A 230 2.78 15.44 16.13
C SER A 230 2.74 14.95 17.58
N SER A 231 3.51 13.90 17.90
CA SER A 231 3.61 13.36 19.26
C SER A 231 4.27 14.35 20.23
N THR A 232 5.30 15.08 19.78
CA THR A 232 6.01 16.08 20.60
C THR A 232 5.24 17.39 20.77
N SER A 233 4.41 17.76 19.78
CA SER A 233 3.63 19.00 19.80
C SER A 233 2.37 18.94 20.67
N GLY A 234 2.05 17.78 21.27
CA GLY A 234 0.88 17.60 22.13
C GLY A 234 -0.48 17.74 21.41
N LEU A 235 -0.47 17.73 20.07
CA LEU A 235 -1.69 17.72 19.26
C LEU A 235 -2.43 16.40 19.53
N SER A 236 -3.72 16.48 19.86
CA SER A 236 -4.50 15.29 20.24
C SER A 236 -4.46 14.24 19.12
N THR A 237 -4.13 13.01 19.48
CA THR A 237 -4.03 11.85 18.58
C THR A 237 -5.32 11.59 17.78
N ASN A 238 -6.46 12.12 18.23
CA ASN A 238 -7.77 11.95 17.61
C ASN A 238 -8.13 12.99 16.54
N ALA A 239 -7.28 14.01 16.29
CA ALA A 239 -7.64 15.15 15.45
C ALA A 239 -6.83 15.31 14.15
N LEU A 240 -5.69 14.61 13.96
CA LEU A 240 -4.91 14.76 12.72
C LEU A 240 -5.64 14.19 11.51
N GLN A 241 -6.43 15.05 10.87
CA GLN A 241 -6.80 14.88 9.47
C GLN A 241 -5.58 15.27 8.59
N PRO A 242 -5.50 14.83 7.32
CA PRO A 242 -4.50 15.32 6.38
C PRO A 242 -4.26 16.85 6.40
N PRO A 243 -5.26 17.71 6.70
CA PRO A 243 -5.05 19.13 6.95
C PRO A 243 -4.25 19.53 8.20
N ASP A 244 -4.07 18.71 9.24
CA ASP A 244 -3.21 19.08 10.39
C ASP A 244 -1.71 18.91 10.10
N VAL A 245 -1.37 18.13 9.05
CA VAL A 245 -0.01 18.12 8.46
C VAL A 245 0.36 19.52 7.93
N ILE A 246 -0.63 20.35 7.59
CA ILE A 246 -0.45 21.72 7.11
C ILE A 246 0.17 22.60 8.22
N ASP A 247 -0.23 22.41 9.48
CA ASP A 247 0.25 23.24 10.59
C ASP A 247 1.63 22.81 11.08
N ILE A 248 1.95 21.52 11.03
CA ILE A 248 3.30 21.02 11.32
C ILE A 248 4.31 21.57 10.29
N MET A 249 3.91 21.66 9.01
CA MET A 249 4.74 22.27 7.95
C MET A 249 4.84 23.80 8.03
N ARG A 250 3.88 24.49 8.68
CA ARG A 250 3.96 25.94 8.90
C ARG A 250 5.12 26.34 9.83
N GLY A 251 5.61 25.44 10.69
CA GLY A 251 6.75 25.71 11.57
C GLY A 251 8.11 25.77 10.84
N ASN A 252 8.23 25.12 9.69
CA ASN A 252 9.46 25.01 8.89
C ASN A 252 9.32 25.75 7.55
N VAL A 253 8.92 27.03 7.60
CA VAL A 253 8.77 27.88 6.41
C VAL A 253 10.09 27.93 5.63
N GLY A 254 10.14 27.25 4.49
CA GLY A 254 11.19 27.40 3.47
C GLY A 254 12.11 26.20 3.23
N LEU A 255 12.00 25.11 4.00
CA LEU A 255 12.82 23.91 3.79
C LEU A 255 11.98 22.71 3.33
N ILE A 256 12.21 22.27 2.09
CA ILE A 256 11.65 21.02 1.56
C ILE A 256 12.33 19.86 2.32
N PRO A 257 11.58 18.93 2.96
CA PRO A 257 12.17 17.76 3.58
C PRO A 257 13.07 17.01 2.61
N TRP A 258 14.25 16.56 3.06
CA TRP A 258 15.22 15.91 2.18
C TRP A 258 14.62 14.65 1.53
N GLN A 259 13.73 13.95 2.25
CA GLN A 259 13.01 12.79 1.77
C GLN A 259 12.16 13.14 0.54
N LEU A 260 11.40 14.24 0.64
CA LEU A 260 10.55 14.74 -0.42
C LEU A 260 11.40 15.21 -1.62
N SER A 261 12.47 15.98 -1.35
CA SER A 261 13.39 16.45 -2.39
C SER A 261 13.99 15.28 -3.17
N HIS A 262 14.41 14.21 -2.48
CA HIS A 262 14.98 13.03 -3.11
C HIS A 262 13.92 12.24 -3.87
N GLY A 263 12.73 12.03 -3.29
CA GLY A 263 11.63 11.30 -3.94
C GLY A 263 11.19 11.97 -5.24
N LEU A 264 11.03 13.30 -5.24
CA LEU A 264 10.68 14.08 -6.42
C LEU A 264 11.77 14.01 -7.51
N LYS A 265 13.06 13.98 -7.14
CA LYS A 265 14.15 13.78 -8.12
C LYS A 265 14.06 12.43 -8.82
N ILE A 266 13.68 11.37 -8.11
CA ILE A 266 13.47 10.03 -8.71
C ILE A 266 12.24 10.06 -9.63
N LEU A 267 11.13 10.64 -9.17
CA LEU A 267 9.88 10.71 -9.94
C LEU A 267 9.97 11.57 -11.21
N ARG A 268 10.86 12.58 -11.25
CA ARG A 268 11.15 13.39 -12.44
C ARG A 268 11.94 12.66 -13.54
N ARG A 269 12.55 11.51 -13.25
CA ARG A 269 13.39 10.80 -14.24
C ARG A 269 12.52 10.25 -15.39
N PRO A 270 12.88 10.48 -16.67
CA PRO A 270 12.05 10.10 -17.82
C PRO A 270 11.78 8.60 -17.93
N ASN A 271 12.78 7.75 -17.66
CA ASN A 271 12.66 6.29 -17.75
C ASN A 271 11.82 5.70 -16.60
N THR A 272 11.64 6.49 -15.55
CA THR A 272 11.00 6.11 -14.30
C THR A 272 9.49 6.35 -14.45
N SER A 273 9.06 7.48 -15.02
CA SER A 273 7.66 7.82 -15.36
C SER A 273 6.91 6.69 -16.10
N THR A 274 7.50 6.11 -17.14
CA THR A 274 6.88 5.00 -17.89
C THR A 274 6.71 3.77 -17.01
N ALA A 275 7.75 3.34 -16.29
CA ALA A 275 7.68 2.15 -15.45
C ALA A 275 6.66 2.29 -14.28
N TRP A 276 6.54 3.48 -13.69
CA TRP A 276 5.53 3.80 -12.67
C TRP A 276 4.10 3.70 -13.18
N SER A 277 3.87 4.23 -14.38
CA SER A 277 2.55 4.24 -15.01
C SER A 277 2.02 2.83 -15.33
N HIS A 278 2.88 1.81 -15.27
CA HIS A 278 2.57 0.40 -15.54
C HIS A 278 2.39 -0.46 -14.28
N GLY A 279 2.76 0.02 -13.09
CA GLY A 279 2.73 -0.74 -11.85
C GLY A 279 1.63 -0.31 -10.87
N PHE A 280 1.10 -1.26 -10.10
CA PHE A 280 0.12 -0.98 -9.03
C PHE A 280 0.77 -0.62 -7.68
N LEU A 281 2.10 -0.74 -7.57
CA LEU A 281 2.87 -0.52 -6.33
C LEU A 281 3.26 0.94 -6.07
N GLY A 282 3.22 1.81 -7.08
CA GLY A 282 3.61 3.23 -6.96
C GLY A 282 2.66 4.23 -6.27
N PRO A 283 1.35 3.98 -6.10
CA PRO A 283 0.46 5.02 -5.60
C PRO A 283 0.73 5.47 -4.15
N TRP A 284 1.18 4.57 -3.27
CA TRP A 284 1.34 4.90 -1.84
C TRP A 284 2.46 5.92 -1.57
N PRO A 285 3.69 5.78 -2.08
CA PRO A 285 4.69 6.84 -1.93
C PRO A 285 4.24 8.19 -2.51
N ILE A 286 3.52 8.18 -3.65
CA ILE A 286 2.97 9.39 -4.27
C ILE A 286 1.93 10.05 -3.36
N LEU A 287 1.08 9.26 -2.67
CA LEU A 287 0.13 9.78 -1.68
C LEU A 287 0.86 10.52 -0.55
N ILE A 288 1.88 9.88 0.04
CA ILE A 288 2.65 10.49 1.14
C ILE A 288 3.36 11.77 0.68
N PHE A 289 4.03 11.77 -0.47
CA PHE A 289 4.62 12.99 -1.02
C PHE A 289 3.57 14.04 -1.38
N GLY A 290 2.39 13.61 -1.85
CA GLY A 290 1.26 14.46 -2.15
C GLY A 290 0.78 15.27 -0.95
N TYR A 291 0.81 14.69 0.25
CA TYR A 291 0.57 15.41 1.50
C TYR A 291 1.67 16.45 1.80
N ALA A 292 2.89 16.26 1.30
CA ALA A 292 4.04 17.10 1.63
C ALA A 292 4.28 18.26 0.66
N VAL A 293 3.93 18.09 -0.61
CA VAL A 293 4.20 19.11 -1.64
C VAL A 293 3.39 20.38 -1.44
N THR A 294 4.04 21.51 -1.67
CA THR A 294 3.44 22.86 -1.62
C THR A 294 3.69 23.66 -2.88
N ALA A 295 4.79 23.41 -3.59
CA ALA A 295 5.10 24.08 -4.86
C ALA A 295 4.18 23.59 -5.99
N GLU A 296 3.66 24.51 -6.78
CA GLU A 296 2.77 24.20 -7.92
C GLU A 296 3.40 23.24 -8.93
N GLU A 297 4.72 23.35 -9.16
CA GLU A 297 5.45 22.46 -10.07
C GLU A 297 5.43 21.00 -9.56
N ASP A 298 5.70 20.79 -8.27
CA ASP A 298 5.71 19.46 -7.67
C ASP A 298 4.30 18.88 -7.60
N ILE A 299 3.30 19.71 -7.29
CA ILE A 299 1.88 19.32 -7.35
C ILE A 299 1.50 18.88 -8.78
N ALA A 300 1.89 19.65 -9.79
CA ALA A 300 1.61 19.32 -11.19
C ALA A 300 2.30 18.01 -11.63
N LEU A 301 3.51 17.75 -11.16
CA LEU A 301 4.22 16.49 -11.39
C LEU A 301 3.43 15.30 -10.83
N LEU A 302 3.10 15.32 -9.53
CA LEU A 302 2.39 14.20 -8.89
C LEU A 302 0.99 13.98 -9.49
N ARG A 303 0.27 15.06 -9.77
CA ARG A 303 -1.02 15.03 -10.49
C ARG A 303 -0.90 14.32 -11.83
N THR A 304 0.12 14.67 -12.62
CA THR A 304 0.34 14.08 -13.95
C THR A 304 0.62 12.58 -13.84
N LEU A 305 1.48 12.17 -12.90
CA LEU A 305 1.79 10.76 -12.66
C LEU A 305 0.54 9.95 -12.27
N LEU A 306 -0.28 10.45 -11.34
CA LEU A 306 -1.51 9.76 -10.93
C LEU A 306 -2.51 9.65 -12.09
N ARG A 307 -2.68 10.72 -12.88
CA ARG A 307 -3.54 10.70 -14.08
C ARG A 307 -3.06 9.70 -15.12
N GLU A 308 -1.75 9.58 -15.33
CA GLU A 308 -1.18 8.58 -16.24
C GLU A 308 -1.43 7.15 -15.75
N ILE A 309 -1.25 6.89 -14.45
CA ILE A 309 -1.56 5.58 -13.85
C ILE A 309 -3.04 5.25 -14.01
N VAL A 310 -3.94 6.20 -13.70
CA VAL A 310 -5.39 6.02 -13.89
C VAL A 310 -5.72 5.74 -15.35
N TYR A 311 -5.17 6.51 -16.28
CA TYR A 311 -5.41 6.35 -17.71
C TYR A 311 -4.96 4.99 -18.24
N ARG A 312 -3.81 4.48 -17.76
CA ARG A 312 -3.25 3.21 -18.23
C ARG A 312 -3.86 1.99 -17.55
N LEU A 313 -4.01 2.02 -16.23
CA LEU A 313 -4.46 0.85 -15.46
C LEU A 313 -5.99 0.81 -15.32
N GLY A 314 -6.65 1.97 -15.29
CA GLY A 314 -8.05 2.10 -14.89
C GLY A 314 -8.27 1.67 -13.44
N TYR A 315 -7.27 1.92 -12.58
CA TYR A 315 -7.29 1.50 -11.18
C TYR A 315 -8.00 2.55 -10.32
N GLY A 316 -9.22 2.23 -9.86
CA GLY A 316 -10.08 3.13 -9.07
C GLY A 316 -9.41 3.71 -7.83
N GLU A 317 -8.61 2.92 -7.12
CA GLU A 317 -7.91 3.40 -5.91
C GLU A 317 -6.95 4.57 -6.19
N VAL A 318 -6.33 4.61 -7.36
CA VAL A 318 -5.45 5.72 -7.76
C VAL A 318 -6.26 6.98 -8.05
N GLN A 319 -7.46 6.83 -8.61
CA GLN A 319 -8.38 7.95 -8.77
C GLN A 319 -8.79 8.52 -7.40
N ARG A 320 -9.12 7.65 -6.43
CA ARG A 320 -9.44 8.09 -5.05
C ARG A 320 -8.27 8.80 -4.37
N ILE A 321 -7.03 8.36 -4.60
CA ILE A 321 -5.82 9.04 -4.13
C ILE A 321 -5.70 10.43 -4.77
N LEU A 322 -5.91 10.52 -6.09
CA LEU A 322 -5.86 11.79 -6.80
C LEU A 322 -6.93 12.77 -6.28
N ASP A 323 -8.18 12.32 -6.13
CA ASP A 323 -9.28 13.16 -5.67
C ASP A 323 -9.01 13.71 -4.27
N GLU A 324 -8.52 12.87 -3.35
CA GLU A 324 -8.12 13.29 -2.00
C GLU A 324 -6.99 14.32 -2.01
N LEU A 325 -5.98 14.14 -2.85
CA LEU A 325 -4.89 15.10 -2.95
C LEU A 325 -5.35 16.42 -3.56
N GLU A 326 -6.24 16.42 -4.55
CA GLU A 326 -6.81 17.64 -5.13
C GLU A 326 -7.63 18.43 -4.10
N GLU A 327 -8.38 17.75 -3.23
CA GLU A 327 -9.07 18.38 -2.10
C GLU A 327 -8.08 19.06 -1.14
N ILE A 328 -7.01 18.37 -0.76
CA ILE A 328 -5.98 18.89 0.15
C ILE A 328 -5.23 20.08 -0.49
N TRP A 329 -4.80 19.95 -1.74
CA TRP A 329 -4.12 21.02 -2.47
C TRP A 329 -5.05 22.22 -2.69
N GLY A 330 -6.35 21.99 -2.91
CA GLY A 330 -7.36 23.04 -3.03
C GLY A 330 -7.57 23.82 -1.73
N ALA A 331 -7.69 23.11 -0.60
CA ALA A 331 -7.83 23.72 0.72
C ALA A 331 -6.64 24.63 1.06
N ARG A 332 -5.40 24.17 0.80
CA ARG A 332 -4.17 24.96 1.02
C ARG A 332 -4.15 26.28 0.26
N LYS A 333 -4.69 26.31 -0.96
CA LYS A 333 -4.75 27.54 -1.76
C LYS A 333 -5.75 28.55 -1.19
N CYS A 334 -6.82 28.07 -0.56
CA CYS A 334 -7.85 28.93 0.02
C CYS A 334 -7.39 29.55 1.34
N ASP A 335 -6.59 28.85 2.14
CA ASP A 335 -6.04 29.34 3.42
C ASP A 335 -4.89 30.35 3.27
N LEU A 336 -4.37 30.54 2.04
CA LEU A 336 -3.30 31.49 1.70
C LEU A 336 -3.82 32.81 1.12
N ILE A 337 -5.14 32.97 0.97
CA ILE A 337 -5.84 34.19 0.54
C ILE A 337 -6.54 34.80 1.75
#